data_AF-A0A7W1JI84-F1
#
_entry.id   AF-A0A7W1JI84-F1
#
_cell.length_a   1.000
_cell.length_b   1.000
_cell.length_c   1.000
_cell.angle_alpha   90.00
_cell.angle_beta   90.00
_cell.angle_gamma   90.00
#
_symmetry.space_group_name_H-M   'P 1'
#
loop_
_entity.id
_entity.type
_entity.pdbx_description
1 polymer ?
#
loop_
_entity_poly.entity_id
_entity_poly.type
_entity_poly.pdbx_seq_one_letter_code
_entity_poly.pdbx_strand_id
1 'polypeptide(L)'
;MPTWKVWYQPHDKFGRRYFSGDLTIDSGLATFEGKKETIRIDSVRAIDRKIVGMNNWIHVAYDSGAEAREAYFLDRRMLGWSGILGGNDKLLAELREALQPG
;
A
#
# COMPACT_ATOMS: atom_id res chain seq x y z
N MET A 1 -13.84 7.60 -3.25
CA MET A 1 -13.00 6.48 -2.80
C MET A 1 -12.42 5.75 -4.00
N PRO A 2 -11.18 6.03 -4.39
CA PRO A 2 -10.47 5.22 -5.37
C PRO A 2 -10.18 3.81 -4.80
N THR A 3 -10.28 2.80 -5.67
CA THR A 3 -9.92 1.41 -5.35
C THR A 3 -8.81 0.93 -6.28
N TRP A 4 -7.74 0.40 -5.70
CA TRP A 4 -6.55 -0.03 -6.40
C TRP A 4 -6.40 -1.55 -6.35
N LYS A 5 -6.05 -2.16 -7.49
CA LYS A 5 -5.61 -3.56 -7.54
C LYS A 5 -4.13 -3.60 -7.15
N VAL A 6 -3.80 -4.14 -5.99
CA VAL A 6 -2.42 -4.11 -5.46
C VAL A 6 -1.87 -5.49 -5.16
N TRP A 7 -0.55 -5.60 -5.19
CA TRP A 7 0.18 -6.58 -4.40
C TRP A 7 0.38 -6.05 -2.99
N TYR A 8 0.35 -6.94 -2.00
CA TYR A 8 0.48 -6.64 -0.58
C TYR A 8 1.50 -7.56 0.10
N GLN A 9 2.31 -6.97 0.97
CA GLN A 9 3.24 -7.67 1.85
C GLN A 9 3.16 -7.08 3.28
N PRO A 10 2.98 -7.91 4.32
CA PRO A 10 2.80 -7.45 5.71
C PRO A 10 4.08 -7.10 6.49
N HIS A 11 5.27 -7.25 5.88
CA HIS A 11 6.55 -7.08 6.58
C HIS A 11 7.73 -6.93 5.60
N ASP A 12 8.84 -6.36 6.05
CA ASP A 12 10.05 -6.12 5.23
C ASP A 12 10.79 -7.40 4.77
N LYS A 13 10.32 -8.61 5.13
CA LYS A 13 10.88 -9.87 4.59
C LYS A 13 10.26 -10.21 3.23
N PHE A 14 10.75 -9.56 2.17
CA PHE A 14 10.34 -9.82 0.80
C PHE A 14 10.76 -11.23 0.33
N GLY A 15 9.85 -11.94 -0.35
CA GLY A 15 10.06 -13.33 -0.76
C GLY A 15 9.12 -13.75 -1.88
N ARG A 16 8.96 -15.06 -2.11
CA ARG A 16 8.17 -15.57 -3.26
C ARG A 16 6.65 -15.39 -3.14
N ARG A 17 6.12 -14.91 -2.01
CA ARG A 17 4.68 -14.92 -1.74
C ARG A 17 4.19 -13.55 -1.29
N TYR A 18 3.55 -12.85 -2.20
CA TYR A 18 2.77 -11.64 -1.95
C TYR A 18 1.28 -11.97 -2.03
N PHE A 19 0.45 -11.21 -1.34
CA PHE A 19 -0.99 -11.29 -1.47
C PHE A 19 -1.46 -10.32 -2.54
N SER A 20 -2.57 -10.62 -3.19
CA SER A 20 -3.26 -9.67 -4.05
C SER A 20 -4.60 -9.31 -3.46
N GLY A 21 -5.01 -8.07 -3.65
CA GLY A 21 -6.31 -7.61 -3.20
C GLY A 21 -6.61 -6.22 -3.70
N ASP A 22 -7.66 -5.66 -3.09
CA ASP A 22 -8.17 -4.35 -3.40
C ASP A 22 -7.81 -3.41 -2.25
N LEU A 23 -7.18 -2.29 -2.56
CA LEU A 23 -6.87 -1.24 -1.61
C LEU A 23 -7.79 -0.07 -1.89
N THR A 24 -8.76 0.14 -0.99
CA THR A 24 -9.66 1.30 -1.03
C THR A 24 -9.09 2.37 -0.11
N ILE A 25 -8.97 3.58 -0.64
CA ILE A 25 -8.43 4.74 0.09
C ILE A 25 -9.55 5.74 0.31
N ASP A 26 -9.72 6.16 1.55
CA ASP A 26 -10.64 7.20 2.00
C ASP A 26 -9.94 8.14 2.98
N SER A 27 -10.56 9.30 3.24
CA SER A 27 -10.02 10.29 4.17
C SER A 27 -9.78 9.67 5.56
N GLY A 28 -8.52 9.61 5.98
CA GLY A 28 -8.08 9.02 7.23
C GLY A 28 -8.13 7.49 7.31
N LEU A 29 -8.47 6.77 6.23
CA LEU A 29 -8.56 5.31 6.25
C LEU A 29 -8.16 4.68 4.92
N ALA A 30 -7.23 3.74 4.97
CA ALA A 30 -7.00 2.79 3.88
C ALA A 30 -7.41 1.39 4.31
N THR A 31 -8.18 0.71 3.47
CA THR A 31 -8.62 -0.67 3.70
C THR A 31 -8.11 -1.56 2.58
N PHE A 32 -7.30 -2.55 2.93
CA PHE A 32 -6.90 -3.62 2.03
C PHE A 32 -7.81 -4.83 2.24
N GLU A 33 -8.38 -5.35 1.16
CA GLU A 33 -9.19 -6.57 1.14
C GLU A 33 -8.51 -7.62 0.26
N GLY A 34 -7.81 -8.54 0.91
CA GLY A 34 -7.22 -9.72 0.28
C GLY A 34 -8.06 -10.96 0.49
N LYS A 35 -7.77 -12.03 -0.25
CA LYS A 35 -8.50 -13.31 -0.12
C LYS A 35 -8.46 -13.91 1.29
N LYS A 36 -7.40 -13.64 2.05
CA LYS A 36 -7.14 -14.26 3.36
C LYS A 36 -7.31 -13.31 4.55
N GLU A 37 -7.19 -12.02 4.31
CA GLU A 37 -7.19 -11.01 5.36
C GLU A 37 -7.70 -9.68 4.84
N THR A 38 -8.31 -8.93 5.76
CA THR A 38 -8.68 -7.54 5.58
C THR A 38 -7.91 -6.72 6.58
N ILE A 39 -7.28 -5.65 6.12
CA ILE A 39 -6.45 -4.78 6.94
C ILE A 39 -6.99 -3.36 6.85
N ARG A 40 -7.08 -2.72 8.01
CA ARG A 40 -7.47 -1.32 8.14
C ARG A 40 -6.28 -0.54 8.65
N ILE A 41 -6.03 0.59 8.00
CA ILE A 41 -4.91 1.49 8.26
C ILE A 41 -5.52 2.88 8.49
N ASP A 42 -5.63 3.28 9.75
CA ASP A 42 -6.24 4.55 10.19
C ASP A 42 -5.31 5.39 11.08
N SER A 43 -4.24 4.80 11.62
CA SER A 43 -3.21 5.50 12.42
C SER A 43 -1.85 5.37 11.75
N VAL A 44 -1.60 6.19 10.72
CA VAL A 44 -0.34 6.15 9.97
C VAL A 44 0.76 6.93 10.67
N ARG A 45 1.94 6.32 10.77
CA ARG A 45 3.17 6.94 11.27
C ARG A 45 4.06 7.45 10.13
N ALA A 46 4.18 6.70 9.05
CA ALA A 46 5.01 7.07 7.90
C ALA A 46 4.52 6.43 6.59
N ILE A 47 4.75 7.12 5.47
CA ILE A 47 4.50 6.62 4.12
C ILE A 47 5.69 6.94 3.22
N ASP A 48 6.42 5.91 2.83
CA ASP A 48 7.68 6.01 2.10
C ASP A 48 7.77 5.03 0.94
N ARG A 49 8.86 5.14 0.17
CA ARG A 49 9.21 4.19 -0.89
C ARG A 49 10.20 3.16 -0.36
N LYS A 50 10.03 1.91 -0.77
CA LYS A 50 10.95 0.79 -0.50
C LYS A 50 11.32 0.11 -1.80
N ILE A 51 12.60 0.20 -2.18
CA ILE A 51 13.11 -0.46 -3.39
C ILE A 51 13.48 -1.92 -3.06
N VAL A 52 12.94 -2.86 -3.83
CA VAL A 52 13.22 -4.30 -3.70
C VAL A 52 13.42 -4.89 -5.10
N GLY A 53 14.67 -5.20 -5.44
CA GLY A 53 15.03 -5.56 -6.81
C GLY A 53 14.72 -4.39 -7.75
N MET A 54 13.93 -4.65 -8.80
CA MET A 54 13.46 -3.61 -9.74
C MET A 54 12.16 -2.93 -9.32
N ASN A 55 11.49 -3.42 -8.28
CA ASN A 55 10.19 -2.91 -7.87
C ASN A 55 10.34 -1.82 -6.81
N ASN A 56 9.50 -0.79 -6.91
CA ASN A 56 9.42 0.29 -5.94
C ASN A 56 8.11 0.13 -5.15
N TRP A 57 8.18 -0.49 -3.97
CA TRP A 57 7.02 -0.69 -3.11
C TRP A 57 6.71 0.58 -2.33
N ILE A 58 5.44 0.78 -2.01
CA ILE A 58 4.98 1.82 -1.10
C ILE A 58 4.93 1.22 0.29
N HIS A 59 5.77 1.70 1.18
CA HIS A 59 5.80 1.31 2.58
C HIS A 59 4.88 2.23 3.39
N VAL A 60 4.00 1.62 4.18
CA VAL A 60 3.11 2.30 5.12
C VAL A 60 3.36 1.72 6.50
N ALA A 61 3.98 2.52 7.37
CA ALA A 61 4.12 2.21 8.78
C ALA A 61 2.91 2.78 9.53
N TYR A 62 2.24 1.95 10.32
CA TYR A 62 1.00 2.32 11.00
C TYR A 62 0.92 1.65 12.37
N ASP A 63 0.00 2.12 13.20
CA ASP A 63 -0.33 1.48 14.47
C ASP A 63 -1.65 0.72 14.34
N SER A 64 -1.68 -0.49 14.91
CA SER A 64 -2.88 -1.30 15.01
C SER A 64 -3.08 -1.68 16.47
N GLY A 65 -3.92 -0.91 17.16
CA GLY A 65 -4.01 -0.96 18.62
C GLY A 65 -2.70 -0.49 19.26
N ALA A 66 -2.06 -1.36 20.06
CA ALA A 66 -0.78 -1.07 20.71
C ALA A 66 0.45 -1.54 19.90
N GLU A 67 0.23 -2.15 18.74
CA GLU A 67 1.31 -2.73 17.94
C GLU A 67 1.67 -1.86 16.74
N ALA A 68 2.97 -1.63 16.59
CA ALA A 68 3.56 -1.10 15.37
C ALA A 68 3.48 -2.14 14.25
N ARG A 69 2.88 -1.78 13.11
CA ARG A 69 2.80 -2.63 11.91
C ARG A 69 3.35 -1.93 10.68
N GLU A 70 3.66 -2.75 9.69
CA GLU A 70 4.12 -2.32 8.37
C GLU A 70 3.23 -2.96 7.30
N ALA A 71 2.99 -2.21 6.24
CA ALA A 71 2.29 -2.68 5.06
C ALA A 71 3.04 -2.20 3.83
N TYR A 72 3.22 -3.08 2.85
CA TYR A 72 3.90 -2.74 1.61
C TYR A 72 2.95 -3.01 0.44
N PHE A 73 2.75 -2.00 -0.40
CA PHE A 73 1.84 -2.04 -1.54
C PHE A 73 2.59 -1.80 -2.86
N LEU A 74 2.10 -2.42 -3.93
CA LEU A 74 2.59 -2.20 -5.28
C LEU A 74 1.40 -2.28 -6.25
N ASP A 75 1.24 -1.31 -7.15
CA ASP A 75 0.19 -1.37 -8.17
C ASP A 75 0.38 -2.62 -9.05
N ARG A 76 -0.63 -3.50 -9.06
CA ARG A 76 -0.58 -4.74 -9.84
C ARG A 76 -0.61 -4.48 -11.34
N ARG A 77 -1.05 -3.30 -11.76
CA ARG A 77 -1.15 -2.91 -13.17
C ARG A 77 0.18 -2.39 -13.75
N MET A 78 1.27 -2.41 -12.98
CA MET A 78 2.59 -1.93 -13.42
C MET A 78 3.17 -2.64 -14.65
N LEU A 79 2.70 -3.84 -15.00
CA LEU A 79 3.13 -4.55 -16.22
C LEU A 79 2.35 -4.10 -17.49
N GLY A 80 1.42 -3.14 -17.37
CA GLY A 80 0.71 -2.51 -18.49
C GLY A 80 0.97 -1.00 -18.55
N TRP A 81 0.06 -0.24 -19.16
CA TRP A 81 0.17 1.22 -19.32
C TRP A 81 0.37 2.00 -18.00
N SER A 82 -0.07 1.44 -16.86
CA SER A 82 0.12 2.06 -15.54
C SER A 82 1.59 2.18 -15.13
N GLY A 83 2.45 1.25 -15.58
CA GLY A 83 3.90 1.32 -15.34
C GLY A 83 4.57 2.51 -16.05
N ILE A 84 4.05 2.89 -17.21
CA ILE A 84 4.52 4.04 -18.00
C ILE A 84 3.97 5.35 -17.42
N LEU A 85 2.75 5.32 -16.87
CA LEU A 85 2.01 6.50 -16.39
C LEU A 85 2.21 6.81 -14.89
N GLY A 86 3.18 6.17 -14.23
CA GLY A 86 3.48 6.41 -12.82
C GLY A 86 2.38 5.95 -11.86
N GLY A 87 1.71 4.82 -12.15
CA GLY A 87 0.60 4.32 -11.33
C GLY A 87 0.94 4.16 -9.84
N ASN A 88 2.18 3.75 -9.55
CA ASN A 88 2.66 3.64 -8.18
C ASN A 88 2.95 5.01 -7.53
N ASP A 89 3.31 6.03 -8.32
CA ASP A 89 3.47 7.40 -7.83
C ASP A 89 2.12 8.02 -7.48
N LYS A 90 1.08 7.75 -8.30
CA LYS A 90 -0.30 8.15 -8.01
C LYS A 90 -0.83 7.49 -6.76
N LEU A 91 -0.62 6.17 -6.61
CA LEU A 91 -1.01 5.44 -5.40
C LEU A 91 -0.32 6.01 -4.15
N LEU A 92 0.97 6.35 -4.24
CA LEU A 92 1.70 6.99 -3.14
C LEU A 92 1.11 8.35 -2.78
N ALA A 93 0.80 9.18 -3.79
CA ALA A 93 0.22 10.49 -3.58
C ALA A 93 -1.16 10.40 -2.91
N GLU A 94 -2.03 9.51 -3.38
CA GLU A 94 -3.36 9.29 -2.80
C GLU A 94 -3.29 8.79 -1.35
N LEU A 95 -2.37 7.86 -1.05
CA LEU A 95 -2.16 7.39 0.33
C LEU A 95 -1.68 8.52 1.26
N ARG A 96 -0.78 9.38 0.79
CA ARG A 96 -0.29 10.53 1.58
C ARG A 96 -1.38 11.57 1.80
N GLU A 97 -2.10 11.95 0.75
CA GLU A 97 -3.19 12.92 0.84
C GLU A 97 -4.29 12.45 1.80
N ALA A 98 -4.64 11.16 1.74
CA ALA A 98 -5.71 10.60 2.55
C ALA A 98 -5.31 10.34 4.02
N LEU A 99 -4.09 9.85 4.27
CA LEU A 99 -3.69 9.35 5.59
C LEU A 99 -2.73 10.26 6.35
N GLN A 100 -2.14 11.23 5.67
CA GLN A 100 -1.28 12.26 6.26
C GLN A 100 -1.75 13.64 5.77
N PRO A 101 -3.02 14.03 6.03
CA PRO A 101 -3.43 15.41 5.78
C PRO A 101 -2.56 16.31 6.66
N GLY A 102 -1.75 17.15 6.04
CA GLY A 102 -0.87 18.11 6.71
C GLY A 102 -1.64 19.11 7.56
#